data_AF-A0A850MHN7-F1
#
_entry.id   AF-A0A850MHN7-F1
#
_cell.length_a   1.000
_cell.length_b   1.000
_cell.length_c   1.000
_cell.angle_alpha   90.00
_cell.angle_beta   90.00
_cell.angle_gamma   90.00
#
_symmetry.space_group_name_H-M   'P 1'
#
loop_
_entity.id
_entity.type
_entity.pdbx_description
1 polymer ?
#
loop_
_entity_poly.entity_id
_entity_poly.type
_entity_poly.pdbx_seq_one_letter_code
_entity_poly.pdbx_strand_id
1 'polypeptide(L)'
;MSYNKIKAILEHAREISSLSDLIKRLGEDPTFFYGKKPLIRRQRKQYIDRCVKLGLLDEEYRLTNLGEQALENFNEIISQIILNLDFNGKKFKDSLLSTLANVDIPTTERIYEKMSKLKVDIPIQQLRNYLNILAKCGVLQKNRKYTYTLAKVDVKDFEMILKQEYAAAEKDPTGLIWYEQYKETILKKYNFSSSQFDELFTELKKRKPRLISLQRSRTKSWLLLREV
;
A
#
# COMPACT_ATOMS: atom_id res chain seq x y z
N MET A 1 -9.28 7.73 5.86
CA MET A 1 -10.18 8.70 5.20
C MET A 1 -10.98 7.88 4.22
N SER A 2 -12.31 7.94 4.24
CA SER A 2 -13.11 7.17 3.27
C SER A 2 -13.00 7.85 1.91
N TYR A 3 -12.72 7.10 0.85
CA TYR A 3 -12.62 7.62 -0.52
C TYR A 3 -13.88 8.37 -0.94
N ASN A 4 -15.06 7.86 -0.56
CA ASN A 4 -16.34 8.49 -0.87
C ASN A 4 -16.46 9.89 -0.26
N LYS A 5 -15.87 10.13 0.92
CA LYS A 5 -15.88 11.46 1.56
C LYS A 5 -15.01 12.46 0.84
N ILE A 6 -13.90 12.02 0.27
CA ILE A 6 -13.01 12.87 -0.54
C ILE A 6 -13.72 13.22 -1.84
N LYS A 7 -14.27 12.21 -2.52
CA LYS A 7 -15.00 12.41 -3.78
C LYS A 7 -16.15 13.41 -3.62
N ALA A 8 -17.00 13.22 -2.61
CA ALA A 8 -18.08 14.16 -2.29
C ALA A 8 -17.55 15.57 -1.98
N ILE A 9 -16.43 15.73 -1.26
CA ILE A 9 -15.82 17.05 -1.04
C ILE A 9 -15.43 17.72 -2.35
N LEU A 10 -14.77 17.00 -3.26
CA LEU A 10 -14.36 17.55 -4.54
C LEU A 10 -15.56 17.90 -5.42
N GLU A 11 -16.59 17.04 -5.44
CA GLU A 11 -17.82 17.27 -6.22
C GLU A 11 -18.52 18.56 -5.75
N HIS A 12 -18.71 18.72 -4.44
CA HIS A 12 -19.33 19.94 -3.90
C HIS A 12 -18.43 21.18 -4.01
N ALA A 13 -17.10 21.03 -3.95
CA ALA A 13 -16.16 22.14 -4.10
C ALA A 13 -16.10 22.69 -5.54
N ARG A 14 -16.60 21.95 -6.53
CA ARG A 14 -16.72 22.43 -7.93
C ARG A 14 -17.74 23.56 -8.06
N GLU A 15 -18.82 23.46 -7.31
CA GLU A 15 -19.95 24.38 -7.40
C GLU A 15 -19.90 25.49 -6.34
N ILE A 16 -19.05 25.33 -5.31
CA ILE A 16 -19.05 26.16 -4.12
C ILE A 16 -17.66 26.74 -3.86
N SER A 17 -17.56 28.06 -3.89
CA SER A 17 -16.31 28.81 -3.67
C SER A 17 -16.09 29.26 -2.22
N SER A 18 -17.00 28.92 -1.30
CA SER A 18 -16.98 29.34 0.10
C SER A 18 -16.86 28.14 1.04
N LEU A 19 -15.88 28.17 1.95
CA LEU A 19 -15.70 27.13 2.98
C LEU A 19 -16.97 26.91 3.82
N SER A 20 -17.68 28.00 4.17
CA SER A 20 -18.87 27.92 5.01
C SER A 20 -19.98 27.14 4.31
N ASP A 21 -20.18 27.41 3.03
CA ASP A 21 -21.22 26.79 2.22
C ASP A 21 -20.86 25.35 1.87
N LEU A 22 -19.57 25.08 1.60
CA LEU A 22 -19.06 23.72 1.40
C LEU A 22 -19.30 22.86 2.64
N ILE A 23 -19.00 23.37 3.84
CA ILE A 23 -19.25 22.66 5.11
C ILE A 23 -20.75 22.42 5.35
N LYS A 24 -21.62 23.34 4.91
CA LYS A 24 -23.07 23.21 5.02
C LYS A 24 -23.58 22.12 4.09
N ARG A 25 -23.14 22.13 2.82
CA ARG A 25 -23.52 21.15 1.80
C ARG A 25 -23.08 19.73 2.15
N LEU A 26 -21.87 19.58 2.68
CA LEU A 26 -21.40 18.30 3.23
C LEU A 26 -22.19 17.85 4.46
N GLY A 27 -22.96 18.72 5.10
CA GLY A 27 -23.89 18.35 6.17
C GLY A 27 -25.18 17.72 5.67
N GLU A 28 -25.48 17.86 4.39
CA GLU A 28 -26.66 17.30 3.71
C GLU A 28 -26.29 16.02 2.94
N ASP A 29 -25.01 15.84 2.62
CA ASP A 29 -24.50 14.68 1.90
C ASP A 29 -24.49 13.39 2.77
N PRO A 30 -25.20 12.32 2.38
CA PRO A 30 -25.29 11.07 3.14
C PRO A 30 -23.94 10.43 3.50
N THR A 31 -22.90 10.68 2.70
CA THR A 31 -21.55 10.16 2.92
C THR A 31 -20.93 10.70 4.22
N PHE A 32 -21.42 11.84 4.69
CA PHE A 32 -21.02 12.49 5.93
C PHE A 32 -21.96 12.19 7.09
N PHE A 33 -22.74 11.12 7.03
CA PHE A 33 -23.63 10.73 8.12
C PHE A 33 -22.98 9.62 8.98
N TYR A 34 -23.33 9.64 10.26
CA TYR A 34 -23.09 8.54 11.20
C TYR A 34 -24.45 8.01 11.65
N GLY A 35 -24.90 6.92 11.04
CA GLY A 35 -26.30 6.50 11.11
C GLY A 35 -27.21 7.52 10.41
N LYS A 36 -28.24 8.01 11.11
CA LYS A 36 -29.19 9.02 10.57
C LYS A 36 -28.78 10.48 10.81
N LYS A 37 -27.65 10.73 11.48
CA LYS A 37 -27.21 12.09 11.86
C LYS A 37 -25.98 12.52 11.06
N PRO A 38 -25.92 13.76 10.57
CA PRO A 38 -24.73 14.26 9.92
C PRO A 38 -23.58 14.45 10.92
N LEU A 39 -22.35 14.20 10.48
CA LEU A 39 -21.13 14.45 11.24
C LEU A 39 -21.06 15.93 11.63
N ILE A 40 -20.59 16.24 12.83
CA ILE A 40 -20.56 17.63 13.32
C ILE A 40 -19.66 18.53 12.46
N ARG A 41 -19.96 19.84 12.42
CA ARG A 41 -19.25 20.86 11.60
C ARG A 41 -17.72 20.73 11.66
N ARG A 42 -17.17 20.57 12.87
CA ARG A 42 -15.73 20.42 13.11
C ARG A 42 -15.14 19.20 12.40
N GLN A 43 -15.84 18.08 12.39
CA GLN A 43 -15.39 16.86 11.71
C GLN A 43 -15.41 17.03 10.20
N ARG A 44 -16.45 17.68 9.64
CA ARG A 44 -16.53 17.99 8.20
C ARG A 44 -15.37 18.88 7.76
N LYS A 45 -15.08 19.95 8.53
CA LYS A 45 -13.90 20.81 8.29
C LYS A 45 -12.58 20.03 8.31
N GLN A 46 -12.41 19.10 9.26
CA GLN A 46 -11.20 18.26 9.30
C GLN A 46 -11.00 17.41 8.04
N TYR A 47 -12.06 17.02 7.34
CA TYR A 47 -11.93 16.32 6.07
C TYR A 47 -11.55 17.28 4.94
N ILE A 48 -12.14 18.47 4.89
CA ILE A 48 -11.78 19.52 3.92
C ILE A 48 -10.30 19.92 4.10
N ASP A 49 -9.86 20.19 5.32
CA ASP A 49 -8.46 20.55 5.63
C ASP A 49 -7.48 19.42 5.22
N ARG A 50 -7.94 18.16 5.14
CA ARG A 50 -7.13 17.05 4.61
C ARG A 50 -7.06 17.08 3.09
N CYS A 51 -8.12 17.48 2.38
CA CYS A 51 -8.08 17.65 0.93
C CYS A 51 -7.12 18.79 0.53
N VAL A 52 -7.07 19.87 1.31
CA VAL A 52 -6.04 20.93 1.14
C VAL A 52 -4.63 20.38 1.31
N LYS A 53 -4.40 19.60 2.37
CA LYS A 53 -3.09 18.95 2.61
C LYS A 53 -2.67 17.95 1.53
N LEU A 54 -3.63 17.41 0.79
CA LEU A 54 -3.38 16.51 -0.34
C LEU A 54 -3.19 17.27 -1.66
N GLY A 55 -3.28 18.61 -1.65
CA GLY A 55 -3.19 19.44 -2.84
C GLY A 55 -4.41 19.32 -3.78
N LEU A 56 -5.49 18.69 -3.33
CA LEU A 56 -6.75 18.56 -4.10
C LEU A 56 -7.58 19.85 -4.03
N LEU A 57 -7.44 20.58 -2.92
CA LEU A 57 -7.98 21.92 -2.74
C LEU A 57 -6.83 22.89 -2.42
N ASP A 58 -6.97 24.16 -2.77
CA ASP A 58 -6.02 25.21 -2.40
C ASP A 58 -6.29 25.76 -0.97
N GLU A 59 -5.52 26.77 -0.56
CA GLU A 59 -5.69 27.41 0.76
C GLU A 59 -7.02 28.17 0.90
N GLU A 60 -7.65 28.52 -0.21
CA GLU A 60 -8.98 29.10 -0.27
C GLU A 60 -10.09 28.04 -0.40
N TYR A 61 -9.74 26.76 -0.33
CA TYR A 61 -10.64 25.61 -0.42
C TYR A 61 -11.30 25.42 -1.80
N ARG A 62 -10.73 25.99 -2.85
CA ARG A 62 -11.17 25.80 -4.24
C ARG A 62 -10.49 24.58 -4.84
N LEU A 63 -11.10 23.98 -5.85
CA LEU A 63 -10.47 22.89 -6.60
C LEU A 63 -9.17 23.37 -7.24
N THR A 64 -8.10 22.62 -7.02
CA THR A 64 -6.88 22.76 -7.80
C THR A 64 -7.01 21.96 -9.10
N ASN A 65 -6.10 22.18 -10.05
CA ASN A 65 -6.01 21.33 -11.25
C ASN A 65 -5.95 19.83 -10.90
N LEU A 66 -5.29 19.49 -9.79
CA LEU A 66 -5.19 18.11 -9.30
C LEU A 66 -6.53 17.60 -8.75
N GLY A 67 -7.28 18.45 -8.07
CA GLY A 67 -8.64 18.16 -7.61
C GLY A 67 -9.61 17.94 -8.76
N GLU A 68 -9.53 18.77 -9.81
CA GLU A 68 -10.38 18.61 -11.01
C GLU A 68 -10.07 17.31 -11.74
N GLN A 69 -8.79 17.02 -11.98
CA GLN A 69 -8.40 15.75 -12.56
C GLN A 69 -8.90 14.59 -11.70
N ALA A 70 -8.74 14.67 -10.36
CA ALA A 70 -9.20 13.63 -9.46
C ALA A 70 -10.72 13.39 -9.56
N LEU A 71 -11.55 14.34 -9.97
CA LEU A 71 -12.97 14.09 -10.20
C LEU A 71 -13.23 13.20 -11.43
N GLU A 72 -12.47 13.40 -12.50
CA GLU A 72 -12.64 12.70 -13.78
C GLU A 72 -12.06 11.27 -13.74
N ASN A 73 -10.95 11.07 -13.03
CA ASN A 73 -10.23 9.80 -12.99
C ASN A 73 -9.82 9.42 -11.55
N PHE A 74 -10.76 9.52 -10.59
CA PHE A 74 -10.51 9.45 -9.14
C PHE A 74 -9.62 8.30 -8.66
N ASN A 75 -9.84 7.08 -9.16
CA ASN A 75 -9.03 5.91 -8.75
C ASN A 75 -7.63 5.94 -9.37
N GLU A 76 -7.52 6.41 -10.60
CA GLU A 76 -6.27 6.50 -11.35
C GLU A 76 -5.42 7.68 -10.84
N ILE A 77 -6.04 8.78 -10.42
CA ILE A 77 -5.36 9.98 -9.93
C ILE A 77 -5.05 9.93 -8.45
N ILE A 78 -5.84 9.28 -7.59
CA ILE A 78 -5.33 8.95 -6.25
C ILE A 78 -4.11 8.01 -6.38
N SER A 79 -4.14 7.05 -7.31
CA SER A 79 -3.00 6.19 -7.59
C SER A 79 -1.83 6.97 -8.21
N GLN A 80 -2.09 7.92 -9.11
CA GLN A 80 -1.10 8.82 -9.69
C GLN A 80 -0.68 9.94 -8.75
N ILE A 81 -1.40 10.31 -7.69
CA ILE A 81 -0.94 11.24 -6.65
C ILE A 81 -0.04 10.48 -5.67
N ILE A 82 -0.34 9.20 -5.44
CA ILE A 82 0.52 8.27 -4.72
C ILE A 82 1.79 7.95 -5.54
N LEU A 83 1.74 7.98 -6.88
CA LEU A 83 2.87 7.75 -7.79
C LEU A 83 3.64 9.04 -8.19
N ASN A 84 2.97 10.17 -8.49
CA ASN A 84 3.53 11.51 -8.87
C ASN A 84 4.08 12.30 -7.67
N LEU A 85 3.96 11.73 -6.48
CA LEU A 85 4.82 11.98 -5.34
C LEU A 85 6.29 11.52 -5.61
N ASP A 86 6.63 11.26 -6.87
CA ASP A 86 7.94 11.01 -7.48
C ASP A 86 8.90 12.24 -7.44
N PHE A 87 8.94 12.99 -6.34
CA PHE A 87 10.16 13.74 -6.02
C PHE A 87 11.23 12.73 -5.58
N ASN A 88 12.02 12.31 -6.57
CA ASN A 88 13.22 11.45 -6.54
C ASN A 88 13.08 9.96 -6.86
N GLY A 89 12.16 9.56 -7.74
CA GLY A 89 12.30 8.36 -8.58
C GLY A 89 12.56 7.03 -7.86
N LYS A 90 12.87 6.01 -8.67
CA LYS A 90 13.34 4.68 -8.24
C LYS A 90 14.34 4.72 -7.05
N LYS A 91 15.19 5.75 -6.99
CA LYS A 91 16.16 5.98 -5.92
C LYS A 91 15.54 6.21 -4.54
N PHE A 92 14.45 6.98 -4.41
CA PHE A 92 13.77 7.20 -3.12
C PHE A 92 13.19 5.89 -2.59
N LYS A 93 12.45 5.17 -3.45
CA LYS A 93 11.83 3.89 -3.12
C LYS A 93 12.88 2.86 -2.69
N ASP A 94 13.93 2.69 -3.48
CA ASP A 94 15.00 1.74 -3.20
C ASP A 94 15.75 2.11 -1.91
N SER A 95 16.00 3.40 -1.68
CA SER A 95 16.64 3.91 -0.46
C SER A 95 15.76 3.73 0.78
N LEU A 96 14.45 3.95 0.66
CA LEU A 96 13.49 3.76 1.76
C LEU A 96 13.37 2.28 2.13
N LEU A 97 13.23 1.39 1.15
CA LEU A 97 13.16 -0.06 1.38
C LEU A 97 14.46 -0.59 1.99
N SER A 98 15.61 -0.16 1.46
CA SER A 98 16.93 -0.48 2.03
C SER A 98 17.09 0.05 3.45
N THR A 99 16.63 1.27 3.72
CA THR A 99 16.66 1.87 5.07
C THR A 99 15.78 1.07 6.04
N LEU A 100 14.57 0.71 5.64
CA LEU A 100 13.64 -0.06 6.48
C LEU A 100 14.14 -1.49 6.77
N ALA A 101 14.87 -2.11 5.83
CA ALA A 101 15.47 -3.43 6.02
C ALA A 101 16.66 -3.42 6.98
N ASN A 102 17.38 -2.28 7.09
CA ASN A 102 18.67 -2.18 7.78
C ASN A 102 18.65 -1.26 9.02
N VAL A 103 17.47 -0.95 9.56
CA VAL A 103 17.32 -0.13 10.78
C VAL A 103 16.68 -0.96 11.87
N ASP A 104 17.41 -1.16 12.98
CA ASP A 104 16.96 -1.97 14.12
C ASP A 104 15.67 -1.43 14.78
N ILE A 105 15.50 -0.10 14.79
CA ILE A 105 14.31 0.56 15.34
C ILE A 105 13.84 1.61 14.34
N PRO A 106 12.95 1.25 13.41
CA PRO A 106 12.59 2.08 12.27
C PRO A 106 11.53 3.13 12.65
N THR A 107 11.89 4.08 13.52
CA THR A 107 11.08 5.28 13.77
C THR A 107 11.16 6.24 12.58
N THR A 108 10.18 7.13 12.45
CA THR A 108 10.16 8.15 11.38
C THR A 108 11.47 8.94 11.37
N GLU A 109 11.96 9.32 12.54
CA GLU A 109 13.15 10.14 12.77
C GLU A 109 14.43 9.39 12.37
N ARG A 110 14.55 8.09 12.72
CA ARG A 110 15.70 7.26 12.32
C ARG A 110 15.71 6.95 10.83
N ILE A 111 14.53 6.73 10.23
CA ILE A 111 14.40 6.54 8.78
C ILE A 111 14.82 7.84 8.07
N TYR A 112 14.35 8.99 8.55
CA TYR A 112 14.73 10.31 8.02
C TYR A 112 16.24 10.54 8.05
N GLU A 113 16.90 10.31 9.20
CA GLU A 113 18.36 10.46 9.33
C GLU A 113 19.13 9.57 8.36
N LYS A 114 18.73 8.30 8.21
CA LYS A 114 19.38 7.38 7.26
C LYS A 114 19.12 7.76 5.80
N MET A 115 17.91 8.21 5.47
CA MET A 115 17.60 8.66 4.10
C MET A 115 18.34 9.93 3.72
N SER A 116 18.51 10.88 4.65
CA SER A 116 19.32 12.07 4.44
C SER A 116 20.80 11.72 4.16
N LYS A 117 21.36 10.72 4.88
CA LYS A 117 22.70 10.18 4.59
C LYS A 117 22.83 9.57 3.19
N LEU A 118 21.74 9.09 2.60
CA LEU A 118 21.67 8.59 1.22
C LEU A 118 21.46 9.70 0.18
N LYS A 119 21.59 10.96 0.58
CA LYS A 119 21.32 12.16 -0.24
C LYS A 119 19.89 12.18 -0.77
N VAL A 120 18.94 11.77 0.06
CA VAL A 120 17.50 11.84 -0.21
C VAL A 120 16.91 12.91 0.71
N ASP A 121 16.74 14.12 0.18
CA ASP A 121 16.10 15.21 0.91
C ASP A 121 14.59 15.12 0.75
N ILE A 122 13.91 14.86 1.86
CA ILE A 122 12.44 14.87 1.98
C ILE A 122 12.07 15.51 3.31
N PRO A 123 11.15 16.47 3.40
CA PRO A 123 10.66 16.98 4.67
C PRO A 123 10.13 15.85 5.59
N ILE A 124 10.50 15.86 6.87
CA ILE A 124 10.14 14.79 7.83
C ILE A 124 8.61 14.55 7.91
N GLN A 125 7.83 15.62 7.78
CA GLN A 125 6.37 15.54 7.80
C GLN A 125 5.82 14.82 6.56
N GLN A 126 6.47 14.98 5.40
CA GLN A 126 6.12 14.24 4.18
C GLN A 126 6.50 12.76 4.35
N LEU A 127 7.72 12.45 4.81
CA LEU A 127 8.13 11.07 5.11
C LEU A 127 7.16 10.37 6.07
N ARG A 128 6.72 11.08 7.13
CA ARG A 128 5.72 10.57 8.07
C ARG A 128 4.39 10.24 7.38
N ASN A 129 3.94 11.08 6.45
CA ASN A 129 2.72 10.82 5.68
C ASN A 129 2.90 9.59 4.78
N TYR A 130 4.04 9.46 4.08
CA TYR A 130 4.37 8.29 3.28
C TYR A 130 4.35 7.00 4.07
N LEU A 131 5.08 6.94 5.19
CA LEU A 131 5.14 5.75 6.03
C LEU A 131 3.74 5.33 6.54
N ASN A 132 2.87 6.29 6.85
CA ASN A 132 1.49 6.01 7.23
C ASN A 132 0.61 5.57 6.04
N ILE A 133 0.85 6.06 4.83
CA ILE A 133 0.15 5.61 3.62
C ILE A 133 0.58 4.19 3.30
N LEU A 134 1.89 3.92 3.23
CA LEU A 134 2.44 2.59 3.02
C LEU A 134 1.94 1.59 4.09
N ALA A 135 1.78 2.03 5.34
CA ALA A 135 1.18 1.20 6.37
C ALA A 135 -0.31 0.90 6.15
N LYS A 136 -1.08 1.87 5.64
CA LYS A 136 -2.49 1.67 5.28
C LYS A 136 -2.66 0.80 4.04
N CYS A 137 -1.71 0.86 3.11
CA CYS A 137 -1.67 0.05 1.91
C CYS A 137 -1.13 -1.37 2.16
N GLY A 138 -0.82 -1.73 3.41
CA GLY A 138 -0.32 -3.07 3.75
C GLY A 138 1.13 -3.33 3.34
N VAL A 139 1.87 -2.31 2.89
CA VAL A 139 3.30 -2.41 2.54
C VAL A 139 4.17 -2.38 3.80
N LEU A 140 3.74 -1.62 4.81
CA LEU A 140 4.39 -1.52 6.12
C LEU A 140 3.45 -1.98 7.22
N GLN A 141 4.02 -2.55 8.28
CA GLN A 141 3.33 -2.76 9.53
C GLN A 141 3.74 -1.67 10.52
N LYS A 142 2.76 -0.89 10.99
CA LYS A 142 2.96 0.11 12.03
C LYS A 142 2.86 -0.56 13.39
N ASN A 143 3.99 -0.68 14.10
CA ASN A 143 4.05 -1.31 15.42
C ASN A 143 3.84 -0.30 16.55
N ARG A 144 3.64 -0.80 17.78
CA ARG A 144 3.57 0.03 18.99
C ARG A 144 4.89 0.81 19.16
N LYS A 145 4.82 2.10 19.53
CA LYS A 145 5.92 3.10 19.56
C LYS A 145 6.29 3.78 18.23
N TYR A 146 5.37 3.85 17.26
CA TYR A 146 5.57 4.61 16.00
C TYR A 146 6.71 4.09 15.10
N THR A 147 7.09 2.82 15.24
CA THR A 147 8.04 2.14 14.36
C THR A 147 7.34 1.50 13.17
N TYR A 148 7.99 1.51 12.01
CA TYR A 148 7.47 0.95 10.76
C TYR A 148 8.37 -0.21 10.31
N THR A 149 7.84 -1.42 10.30
CA THR A 149 8.53 -2.56 9.68
C THR A 149 7.93 -2.81 8.30
N LEU A 150 8.69 -3.40 7.38
CA LEU A 150 8.08 -3.97 6.18
C LEU A 150 6.99 -4.94 6.63
N ALA A 151 5.82 -4.87 6.02
CA ALA A 151 4.78 -5.84 6.28
C ALA A 151 5.36 -7.20 5.90
N LYS A 152 5.42 -8.11 6.88
CA LYS A 152 5.74 -9.49 6.56
C LYS A 152 4.63 -9.97 5.64
N VAL A 153 5.00 -10.47 4.46
CA VAL A 153 4.05 -11.13 3.57
C VAL A 153 3.37 -12.20 4.40
N ASP A 154 2.04 -12.10 4.53
CA ASP A 154 1.29 -13.06 5.30
C ASP A 154 1.10 -14.34 4.49
N VAL A 155 0.60 -15.39 5.15
CA VAL A 155 0.45 -16.71 4.51
C VAL A 155 -0.55 -16.67 3.35
N LYS A 156 -1.52 -15.76 3.37
CA LYS A 156 -2.56 -15.63 2.35
C LYS A 156 -2.03 -14.90 1.12
N ASP A 157 -1.26 -13.84 1.32
CA ASP A 157 -0.57 -13.11 0.26
C ASP A 157 0.51 -14.00 -0.39
N PHE A 158 1.23 -14.77 0.44
CA PHE A 158 2.18 -15.77 -0.04
C PHE A 158 1.49 -16.84 -0.90
N GLU A 159 0.33 -17.35 -0.49
CA GLU A 159 -0.47 -18.27 -1.32
C GLU A 159 -0.84 -17.67 -2.68
N MET A 160 -1.25 -16.40 -2.72
CA MET A 160 -1.57 -15.72 -3.97
C MET A 160 -0.35 -15.63 -4.89
N ILE A 161 0.81 -15.26 -4.34
CA ILE A 161 2.08 -15.23 -5.08
C ILE A 161 2.39 -16.62 -5.65
N LEU A 162 2.26 -17.68 -4.85
CA LEU A 162 2.46 -19.04 -5.33
C LEU A 162 1.46 -19.42 -6.41
N LYS A 163 0.19 -19.02 -6.34
CA LYS A 163 -0.78 -19.34 -7.41
C LYS A 163 -0.47 -18.59 -8.71
N GLN A 164 -0.13 -17.31 -8.61
CA GLN A 164 0.17 -16.46 -9.75
C GLN A 164 1.42 -16.94 -10.51
N GLU A 165 2.52 -17.20 -9.79
CA GLU A 165 3.75 -17.67 -10.45
C GLU A 165 3.59 -19.10 -10.98
N TYR A 166 2.81 -19.95 -10.33
CA TYR A 166 2.53 -21.30 -10.82
C TYR A 166 1.69 -21.29 -12.09
N ALA A 167 0.75 -20.34 -12.22
CA ALA A 167 -0.04 -20.16 -13.44
C ALA A 167 0.82 -19.70 -14.63
N ALA A 168 1.86 -18.90 -14.36
CA ALA A 168 2.77 -18.38 -15.38
C ALA A 168 3.95 -19.31 -15.70
N ALA A 169 4.22 -20.33 -14.86
CA ALA A 169 5.34 -21.24 -15.03
C ALA A 169 5.09 -22.30 -16.12
N GLU A 170 6.15 -22.65 -16.84
CA GLU A 170 6.16 -23.81 -17.74
C GLU A 170 6.06 -25.10 -16.93
N LYS A 171 5.07 -25.94 -17.27
CA LYS A 171 4.74 -27.19 -16.56
C LYS A 171 5.10 -28.38 -17.44
N ASP A 172 5.51 -29.47 -16.79
CA ASP A 172 5.61 -30.76 -17.47
C ASP A 172 4.20 -31.30 -17.84
N PRO A 173 4.09 -32.40 -18.61
CA PRO A 173 2.81 -32.97 -19.02
C PRO A 173 1.90 -33.42 -17.85
N THR A 174 2.44 -33.55 -16.65
CA THR A 174 1.70 -33.92 -15.42
C THR A 174 1.27 -32.70 -14.61
N GLY A 175 1.58 -31.49 -15.09
CA GLY A 175 1.31 -30.23 -14.39
C GLY A 175 2.33 -29.91 -13.30
N LEU A 176 3.45 -30.63 -13.21
CA LEU A 176 4.47 -30.40 -12.19
C LEU A 176 5.50 -29.37 -12.64
N ILE A 177 6.07 -28.64 -11.67
CA ILE A 177 7.17 -27.71 -11.90
C ILE A 177 8.36 -28.06 -11.00
N TRP A 178 9.58 -27.78 -11.45
CA TRP A 178 10.76 -28.04 -10.65
C TRP A 178 10.82 -27.04 -9.47
N TYR A 179 10.73 -27.56 -8.25
CA TYR A 179 10.56 -26.76 -7.03
C TYR A 179 11.70 -25.77 -6.79
N GLU A 180 12.96 -26.16 -7.04
CA GLU A 180 14.11 -25.30 -6.75
C GLU A 180 14.16 -24.08 -7.69
N GLN A 181 13.94 -24.28 -8.99
CA GLN A 181 13.81 -23.17 -9.95
C GLN A 181 12.62 -22.27 -9.63
N TYR A 182 11.50 -22.87 -9.23
CA TYR A 182 10.31 -22.14 -8.86
C TYR A 182 10.53 -21.27 -7.61
N LYS A 183 11.13 -21.85 -6.57
CA LYS A 183 11.55 -21.15 -5.36
C LYS A 183 12.51 -20.01 -5.69
N GLU A 184 13.56 -20.27 -6.48
CA GLU A 184 14.53 -19.25 -6.88
C GLU A 184 13.90 -18.07 -7.62
N THR A 185 12.94 -18.35 -8.51
CA THR A 185 12.17 -17.31 -9.23
C THR A 185 11.42 -16.40 -8.27
N ILE A 186 10.71 -16.99 -7.30
CA ILE A 186 9.95 -16.23 -6.30
C ILE A 186 10.88 -15.44 -5.38
N LEU A 187 11.98 -16.04 -4.91
CA LEU A 187 12.98 -15.35 -4.08
C LEU A 187 13.52 -14.10 -4.78
N LYS A 188 13.88 -14.20 -6.08
CA LYS A 188 14.38 -13.07 -6.87
C LYS A 188 13.31 -12.03 -7.17
N LYS A 189 12.12 -12.45 -7.61
CA LYS A 189 11.06 -11.55 -8.08
C LYS A 189 10.39 -10.78 -6.94
N TYR A 190 10.24 -11.41 -5.77
CA TYR A 190 9.56 -10.83 -4.60
C TYR A 190 10.53 -10.44 -3.47
N ASN A 191 11.84 -10.57 -3.70
CA ASN A 191 12.90 -10.19 -2.78
C ASN A 191 12.77 -10.84 -1.39
N PHE A 192 12.43 -12.13 -1.36
CA PHE A 192 12.40 -12.93 -0.13
C PHE A 192 13.79 -13.48 0.19
N SER A 193 14.10 -13.59 1.49
CA SER A 193 15.18 -14.49 1.91
C SER A 193 14.72 -15.95 1.81
N SER A 194 15.67 -16.89 1.67
CA SER A 194 15.33 -18.33 1.70
C SER A 194 14.60 -18.69 3.00
N SER A 195 15.05 -18.16 4.15
CA SER A 195 14.43 -18.42 5.44
C SER A 195 12.97 -17.94 5.52
N GLN A 196 12.67 -16.75 5.00
CA GLN A 196 11.31 -16.21 4.95
C GLN A 196 10.40 -17.07 4.07
N PHE A 197 10.90 -17.48 2.90
CA PHE A 197 10.16 -18.38 2.02
C PHE A 197 9.85 -19.71 2.71
N ASP A 198 10.85 -20.33 3.35
CA ASP A 198 10.71 -21.63 4.00
C ASP A 198 9.74 -21.58 5.20
N GLU A 199 9.76 -20.50 5.97
CA GLU A 199 8.79 -20.24 7.03
C GLU A 199 7.36 -20.12 6.48
N LEU A 200 7.15 -19.28 5.47
CA LEU A 200 5.84 -19.07 4.85
C LEU A 200 5.31 -20.32 4.15
N PHE A 201 6.18 -21.07 3.48
CA PHE A 201 5.85 -22.32 2.81
C PHE A 201 5.48 -23.41 3.82
N THR A 202 6.21 -23.51 4.92
CA THR A 202 5.90 -24.45 6.02
C THR A 202 4.56 -24.10 6.68
N GLU A 203 4.33 -22.82 6.96
CA GLU A 203 3.10 -22.34 7.58
C GLU A 203 1.89 -22.52 6.64
N LEU A 204 2.05 -22.27 5.33
CA LEU A 204 1.03 -22.54 4.33
C LEU A 204 0.68 -24.02 4.27
N LYS A 205 1.69 -24.91 4.30
CA LYS A 205 1.47 -26.36 4.34
C LYS A 205 0.70 -26.79 5.59
N LYS A 206 0.96 -26.18 6.75
CA LYS A 206 0.21 -26.47 7.98
C LYS A 206 -1.25 -26.02 7.90
N ARG A 207 -1.50 -24.80 7.40
CA ARG A 207 -2.87 -24.23 7.30
C ARG A 207 -3.69 -24.86 6.17
N LYS A 208 -3.05 -25.24 5.07
CA LYS A 208 -3.67 -25.81 3.87
C LYS A 208 -2.89 -27.03 3.37
N PRO A 209 -2.93 -28.16 4.09
CA PRO A 209 -2.09 -29.35 3.81
C PRO A 209 -2.32 -30.01 2.45
N ARG A 210 -3.41 -29.67 1.75
CA ARG A 210 -3.73 -30.20 0.42
C ARG A 210 -3.39 -29.24 -0.73
N LEU A 211 -3.00 -28.00 -0.43
CA LEU A 211 -2.75 -26.97 -1.44
C LEU A 211 -1.45 -27.24 -2.22
N ILE A 212 -0.39 -27.61 -1.50
CA ILE A 212 0.92 -27.91 -2.06
C ILE A 212 1.30 -29.36 -1.83
N SER A 213 1.80 -30.01 -2.88
CA SER A 213 2.38 -31.34 -2.81
C SER A 213 3.78 -31.33 -3.42
N LEU A 214 4.74 -31.92 -2.71
CA LEU A 214 6.11 -32.10 -3.20
C LEU A 214 6.32 -33.56 -3.53
N GLN A 215 6.64 -33.86 -4.78
CA GLN A 215 7.07 -35.18 -5.24
C GLN A 215 8.59 -35.19 -5.35
N ARG A 216 9.26 -36.08 -4.61
CA ARG A 216 10.72 -36.20 -4.65
C ARG A 216 11.14 -37.35 -5.55
N SER A 217 12.07 -37.06 -6.44
CA SER A 217 12.90 -38.06 -7.12
C SER A 217 14.28 -38.12 -6.46
N ARG A 218 15.18 -38.99 -6.95
CA ARG A 218 16.55 -39.10 -6.42
C ARG A 218 17.34 -37.78 -6.51
N THR A 219 17.04 -36.91 -7.48
CA THR A 219 17.84 -35.70 -7.78
C THR A 219 17.03 -34.41 -7.85
N LYS A 220 15.69 -34.49 -7.91
CA LYS A 220 14.80 -33.32 -8.07
C LYS A 220 13.59 -33.40 -7.15
N SER A 221 13.18 -32.25 -6.62
CA SER A 221 11.88 -32.04 -5.97
C SER A 221 10.94 -31.37 -6.97
N TRP A 222 9.81 -31.99 -7.26
CA TRP A 222 8.76 -31.46 -8.13
C TRP A 222 7.61 -30.94 -7.28
N LEU A 223 7.05 -29.79 -7.67
CA LEU A 223 5.96 -29.11 -6.98
C LEU A 223 4.67 -29.25 -7.80
N LEU A 224 3.62 -29.70 -7.13
CA LEU A 224 2.23 -29.53 -7.56
C LEU A 224 1.58 -28.49 -6.66
N LEU A 225 0.96 -27.47 -7.25
CA LEU A 225 0.09 -26.53 -6.56
C LEU A 225 -1.33 -26.75 -7.05
N ARG A 226 -2.23 -27.18 -6.16
CA ARG A 226 -3.63 -27.42 -6.51
C ARG A 226 -4.39 -26.09 -6.55
N GLU A 227 -5.06 -25.84 -7.66
CA GLU A 227 -6.13 -24.84 -7.69
C GLU A 227 -7.29 -25.36 -6.82
N VAL A 228 -7.67 -24.57 -5.83
CA VAL A 228 -9.11 -24.34 -5.59
C VAL A 228 -9.41 -23.02 -6.25
#